data_AF-A0A6G1KT09-F1
#
_entry.id   AF-A0A6G1KT09-F1
#
_cell.length_a   1.000
_cell.length_b   1.000
_cell.length_c   1.000
_cell.angle_alpha   90.00
_cell.angle_beta   90.00
_cell.angle_gamma   90.00
#
_symmetry.space_group_name_H-M   'P 1'
#
loop_
_entity.id
_entity.type
_entity.pdbx_description
1 polymer ?
#
loop_
_entity_poly.entity_id
_entity_poly.type
_entity_poly.pdbx_seq_one_letter_code
_entity_poly.pdbx_strand_id
1 'polypeptide(L)'
;MADVEDKKADAPTSTGEEKTVTEKATETASAVKDNVFSMFGGGAKKETKIDDAADDDNDRSGSAKAQADKAKAEGGEDDEKAPEEEADVQFEPVVHLTEKVETKTNEEAEEQTFKMRAKLFKFDRDSREWKERGTGDVRLLKHKENSKTRLVMRRDKTLKVCANHYIVPDMKLSPNVGSDRSWVWNAAADVSEGEPEAQTLAIRFANSENANLFKEAFIKAQQENEALFTKQED
;
A
#
# COMPACT_ATOMS: atom_id res chain seq x y z
N MET A 1 45.34 -71.67 -46.56
CA MET A 1 45.31 -70.20 -46.47
C MET A 1 44.37 -69.88 -45.33
N ALA A 2 44.89 -69.77 -44.11
CA ALA A 2 45.58 -68.62 -43.50
C ALA A 2 44.58 -67.62 -42.88
N ASP A 3 44.66 -67.56 -41.55
CA ASP A 3 44.59 -66.41 -40.63
C ASP A 3 43.59 -65.26 -40.81
N VAL A 4 42.71 -65.11 -39.81
CA VAL A 4 42.82 -64.14 -38.67
C VAL A 4 43.44 -62.75 -38.93
N GLU A 5 42.71 -61.74 -38.42
CA GLU A 5 43.11 -60.42 -37.90
C GLU A 5 43.34 -59.18 -38.81
N ASP A 6 42.99 -58.06 -38.16
CA ASP A 6 43.48 -56.69 -38.29
C ASP A 6 42.92 -55.79 -39.42
N LYS A 7 42.57 -54.52 -39.21
CA LYS A 7 42.46 -53.63 -38.01
C LYS A 7 41.90 -52.26 -38.49
N LYS A 8 41.21 -51.53 -37.58
CA LYS A 8 41.17 -50.05 -37.31
C LYS A 8 41.16 -49.04 -38.50
N ALA A 9 40.61 -47.83 -38.46
CA ALA A 9 39.86 -46.91 -37.58
C ALA A 9 39.31 -45.82 -38.57
N ASP A 10 38.43 -44.85 -38.31
CA ASP A 10 38.18 -43.97 -37.16
C ASP A 10 36.85 -43.21 -37.41
N ALA A 11 36.27 -42.62 -36.35
CA ALA A 11 34.97 -41.93 -36.29
C ALA A 11 35.04 -40.47 -36.88
N PRO A 12 34.00 -39.57 -36.85
CA PRO A 12 33.01 -39.35 -35.77
C PRO A 12 31.53 -39.01 -36.15
N THR A 13 30.64 -39.47 -35.25
CA THR A 13 29.56 -38.78 -34.51
C THR A 13 28.62 -37.76 -35.19
N SER A 14 27.31 -38.05 -35.15
CA SER A 14 26.26 -37.18 -34.57
C SER A 14 24.88 -37.87 -34.64
N THR A 15 24.32 -38.24 -33.48
CA THR A 15 22.96 -38.74 -33.31
C THR A 15 22.19 -37.76 -32.44
N GLY A 16 21.13 -37.15 -32.98
CA GLY A 16 20.11 -36.44 -32.23
C GLY A 16 18.86 -37.30 -32.16
N GLU A 17 18.51 -37.76 -30.97
CA GLU A 17 17.20 -38.36 -30.66
C GLU A 17 16.33 -37.36 -29.90
N GLU A 18 15.10 -37.29 -30.35
CA GLU A 18 13.99 -36.44 -29.93
C GLU A 18 13.38 -36.98 -28.63
N LYS A 19 13.20 -36.13 -27.61
CA LYS A 19 12.43 -36.45 -26.40
C LYS A 19 11.40 -35.36 -26.06
N THR A 20 10.30 -35.87 -25.54
CA THR A 20 8.94 -35.35 -25.40
C THR A 20 8.75 -34.26 -24.33
N VAL A 21 7.65 -33.51 -24.47
CA VAL A 21 7.36 -32.16 -23.93
C VAL A 21 6.99 -32.09 -22.42
N THR A 22 7.24 -33.11 -21.60
CA THR A 22 6.63 -33.19 -20.25
C THR A 22 7.52 -32.91 -19.04
N GLU A 23 8.77 -32.42 -19.20
CA GLU A 23 9.68 -32.14 -18.06
C GLU A 23 10.21 -30.69 -17.98
N LYS A 24 9.73 -29.75 -18.81
CA LYS A 24 10.21 -28.35 -18.79
C LYS A 24 9.34 -27.37 -17.97
N ALA A 25 8.39 -27.87 -17.19
CA ALA A 25 7.45 -27.03 -16.41
C ALA A 25 7.85 -26.83 -14.94
N THR A 26 8.88 -27.50 -14.43
CA THR A 26 9.18 -27.50 -12.99
C THR A 26 10.38 -26.62 -12.59
N GLU A 27 11.21 -26.16 -13.53
CA GLU A 27 12.36 -25.28 -13.22
C GLU A 27 12.13 -23.78 -13.46
N THR A 28 11.04 -23.38 -14.13
CA THR A 28 10.74 -21.96 -14.40
C THR A 28 9.75 -21.33 -13.42
N ALA A 29 9.23 -22.07 -12.45
CA ALA A 29 8.29 -21.57 -11.43
C ALA A 29 8.95 -21.10 -10.12
N SER A 30 10.25 -21.39 -9.91
CA SER A 30 10.97 -21.02 -8.68
C SER A 30 11.62 -19.63 -8.75
N ALA A 31 12.01 -19.16 -9.94
CA ALA A 31 12.84 -17.96 -10.08
C ALA A 31 12.08 -16.61 -10.15
N VAL A 32 10.74 -16.61 -10.06
CA VAL A 32 9.94 -15.37 -10.17
C VAL A 32 9.41 -14.87 -8.81
N LYS A 33 9.43 -15.71 -7.77
CA LYS A 33 8.93 -15.33 -6.44
C LYS A 33 9.90 -14.44 -5.64
N ASP A 34 11.19 -14.54 -5.92
CA ASP A 34 12.21 -13.88 -5.09
C ASP A 34 12.62 -12.49 -5.62
N ASN A 35 12.29 -12.15 -6.88
CA ASN A 35 12.77 -10.92 -7.52
C ASN A 35 11.79 -9.73 -7.53
N VAL A 36 10.57 -9.88 -6.99
CA VAL A 36 9.59 -8.76 -6.88
C VAL A 36 9.57 -8.16 -5.46
N PHE A 37 10.16 -8.83 -4.48
CA PHE A 37 10.13 -8.42 -3.06
C PHE A 37 11.31 -7.53 -2.61
N SER A 38 12.26 -7.18 -3.49
CA SER A 38 13.55 -6.58 -3.09
C SER A 38 13.63 -5.03 -3.18
N MET A 39 12.63 -4.32 -3.69
CA MET A 39 12.78 -2.88 -3.99
C MET A 39 12.41 -1.89 -2.85
N PHE A 40 12.20 -2.35 -1.62
CA PHE A 40 11.97 -1.45 -0.46
C PHE A 40 13.23 -1.19 0.40
N GLY A 41 14.39 -1.75 0.03
CA GLY A 41 15.63 -1.62 0.79
C GLY A 41 16.68 -0.74 0.11
N GLY A 42 16.77 0.53 0.52
CA GLY A 42 17.93 1.36 0.20
C GLY A 42 19.18 0.87 0.95
N GLY A 43 20.20 0.41 0.22
CA GLY A 43 21.58 0.32 0.71
C GLY A 43 22.37 1.57 0.30
N ALA A 44 23.48 1.99 0.91
CA ALA A 44 24.23 1.51 2.07
C ALA A 44 25.04 2.69 2.65
N LYS A 45 25.31 2.68 3.96
CA LYS A 45 26.16 3.63 4.69
C LYS A 45 27.66 3.38 4.40
N LYS A 46 28.45 4.45 4.37
CA LYS A 46 29.90 4.46 4.67
C LYS A 46 30.09 5.14 6.03
N GLU A 47 30.77 4.46 6.95
CA GLU A 47 31.05 4.92 8.32
C GLU A 47 32.32 5.77 8.43
N THR A 48 32.34 6.71 9.38
CA THR A 48 33.48 6.92 10.30
C THR A 48 32.93 7.38 11.67
N LYS A 49 33.49 6.80 12.73
CA LYS A 49 33.14 6.83 14.18
C LYS A 49 33.06 8.25 14.77
N ILE A 50 31.98 8.63 15.48
CA ILE A 50 31.63 8.46 16.92
C ILE A 50 32.54 9.27 17.86
N ASP A 51 31.93 10.22 18.59
CA ASP A 51 32.11 10.46 20.03
C ASP A 51 30.75 10.88 20.63
N ASP A 52 30.41 10.27 21.77
CA ASP A 52 29.11 10.26 22.46
C ASP A 52 28.80 11.52 23.29
N ALA A 53 27.51 11.93 23.34
CA ALA A 53 26.72 12.03 24.59
C ALA A 53 25.34 12.70 24.38
N ALA A 54 24.30 11.92 24.71
CA ALA A 54 23.03 12.26 25.38
C ALA A 54 22.06 13.33 24.81
N ASP A 55 20.90 12.82 24.37
CA ASP A 55 19.50 13.26 24.59
C ASP A 55 19.17 14.76 24.64
N ASP A 56 18.35 15.23 23.69
CA ASP A 56 16.96 15.67 23.96
C ASP A 56 16.22 16.04 22.66
N ASP A 57 14.93 15.73 22.64
CA ASP A 57 13.94 16.03 21.61
C ASP A 57 13.78 17.54 21.33
N ASN A 58 13.94 17.99 20.07
CA ASN A 58 13.09 19.04 19.47
C ASN A 58 13.43 19.30 17.98
N ASP A 59 12.84 18.56 17.05
CA ASP A 59 12.76 18.99 15.65
C ASP A 59 11.61 20.02 15.52
N ARG A 60 11.81 21.19 16.16
CA ARG A 60 10.98 22.37 15.98
C ARG A 60 11.52 23.15 14.79
N SER A 61 11.00 22.81 13.61
CA SER A 61 10.97 23.72 12.46
C SER A 61 10.36 25.06 12.89
N GLY A 62 11.22 26.05 13.10
CA GLY A 62 10.89 27.34 13.68
C GLY A 62 11.79 28.45 13.16
N SER A 63 12.13 28.42 11.87
CA SER A 63 13.06 29.36 11.23
C SER A 63 12.46 30.75 10.95
N ALA A 64 11.33 31.12 11.55
CA ALA A 64 10.67 32.39 11.28
C ALA A 64 10.95 33.49 12.33
N LYS A 65 11.58 33.19 13.48
CA LYS A 65 11.66 34.16 14.59
C LYS A 65 13.05 34.72 14.92
N ALA A 66 14.14 34.09 14.46
CA ALA A 66 15.50 34.54 14.78
C ALA A 66 16.08 35.57 13.79
N GLN A 67 15.42 35.84 12.66
CA GLN A 67 15.79 36.90 11.71
C GLN A 67 15.01 38.22 11.91
N ALA A 68 14.03 38.25 12.80
CA ALA A 68 13.18 39.43 13.01
C ALA A 68 13.83 40.53 13.88
N ASP A 69 14.78 40.18 14.76
CA ASP A 69 15.28 41.13 15.77
C ASP A 69 16.54 41.92 15.35
N LYS A 70 17.09 41.69 14.14
CA LYS A 70 18.30 42.41 13.68
C LYS A 70 18.08 43.47 12.60
N ALA A 71 16.84 43.67 12.15
CA ALA A 71 16.51 44.65 11.11
C ALA A 71 15.83 45.93 11.63
N LYS A 72 15.81 46.15 12.96
CA LYS A 72 15.03 47.21 13.61
C LYS A 72 15.85 48.39 14.14
N ALA A 73 17.03 48.63 13.58
CA ALA A 73 17.86 49.77 13.92
C ALA A 73 18.70 50.19 12.71
N GLU A 74 18.08 50.87 11.75
CA GLU A 74 18.67 51.90 10.86
C GLU A 74 17.72 52.16 9.68
N GLY A 75 17.34 53.43 9.47
CA GLY A 75 16.62 53.88 8.28
C GLY A 75 15.33 54.65 8.61
N GLY A 76 15.47 55.97 8.81
CA GLY A 76 14.34 56.90 8.76
C GLY A 76 13.96 57.26 7.33
N GLU A 77 12.73 57.79 7.20
CA GLU A 77 12.20 58.62 6.10
C GLU A 77 12.14 57.97 4.70
N ASP A 78 11.02 57.35 4.35
CA ASP A 78 9.97 57.98 3.51
C ASP A 78 8.77 57.02 3.41
N ASP A 79 7.59 57.55 3.67
CA ASP A 79 6.33 56.83 3.82
C ASP A 79 5.58 56.89 2.50
N GLU A 80 5.70 55.87 1.66
CA GLU A 80 4.75 55.64 0.55
C GLU A 80 4.70 54.14 0.19
N LYS A 81 4.22 53.33 1.15
CA LYS A 81 3.72 52.00 0.81
C LYS A 81 2.37 52.19 0.13
N ALA A 82 2.35 52.20 -1.20
CA ALA A 82 1.12 52.13 -1.97
C ALA A 82 0.23 51.02 -1.37
N PRO A 83 -1.05 51.29 -1.07
CA PRO A 83 -1.93 50.25 -0.56
C PRO A 83 -1.97 49.14 -1.61
N GLU A 84 -1.51 47.94 -1.24
CA GLU A 84 -1.80 46.72 -1.99
C GLU A 84 -3.31 46.51 -1.87
N GLU A 85 -4.07 47.19 -2.73
CA GLU A 85 -5.49 46.95 -2.91
C GLU A 85 -5.62 45.53 -3.47
N GLU A 86 -5.89 44.56 -2.58
CA GLU A 86 -6.32 43.24 -3.03
C GLU A 86 -7.62 43.43 -3.82
N ALA A 87 -7.60 43.04 -5.09
CA ALA A 87 -8.78 43.12 -5.93
C ALA A 87 -9.86 42.18 -5.36
N ASP A 88 -10.89 42.77 -4.75
CA ASP A 88 -12.07 42.07 -4.26
C ASP A 88 -12.96 41.67 -5.45
N VAL A 89 -12.58 40.57 -6.10
CA VAL A 89 -13.28 40.06 -7.29
C VAL A 89 -14.46 39.20 -6.85
N GLN A 90 -15.66 39.75 -6.98
CA GLN A 90 -16.91 39.04 -6.72
C GLN A 90 -17.38 38.25 -7.95
N PHE A 91 -17.72 36.97 -7.77
CA PHE A 91 -18.28 36.12 -8.81
C PHE A 91 -19.75 35.76 -8.53
N GLU A 92 -20.60 35.85 -9.56
CA GLU A 92 -21.98 35.37 -9.48
C GLU A 92 -22.03 33.84 -9.70
N PRO A 93 -22.63 33.05 -8.78
CA PRO A 93 -22.69 31.60 -8.92
C PRO A 93 -23.53 31.16 -10.13
N VAL A 94 -22.94 30.37 -11.03
CA VAL A 94 -23.65 29.78 -12.18
C VAL A 94 -24.71 28.76 -11.73
N VAL A 95 -24.49 28.08 -10.61
CA VAL A 95 -25.39 27.07 -10.06
C VAL A 95 -25.65 27.37 -8.59
N HIS A 96 -26.93 27.47 -8.24
CA HIS A 96 -27.39 27.68 -6.87
C HIS A 96 -27.85 26.34 -6.29
N LEU A 97 -27.05 25.76 -5.41
CA LEU A 97 -27.43 24.58 -4.64
C LEU A 97 -28.29 25.03 -3.44
N THR A 98 -29.59 25.23 -3.70
CA THR A 98 -30.54 25.79 -2.71
C THR A 98 -30.95 24.79 -1.63
N GLU A 99 -30.90 23.49 -1.93
CA GLU A 99 -31.32 22.44 -1.01
C GLU A 99 -30.11 21.70 -0.43
N LYS A 100 -30.07 21.61 0.90
CA LYS A 100 -29.10 20.77 1.59
C LYS A 100 -29.49 19.30 1.38
N VAL A 101 -28.74 18.60 0.55
CA VAL A 101 -28.92 17.16 0.35
C VAL A 101 -28.45 16.41 1.59
N GLU A 102 -29.33 15.58 2.17
CA GLU A 102 -28.95 14.66 3.22
C GLU A 102 -28.10 13.53 2.62
N THR A 103 -26.84 13.45 3.03
CA THR A 103 -25.90 12.43 2.54
C THR A 103 -25.82 11.28 3.54
N LYS A 104 -26.10 10.06 3.08
CA LYS A 104 -25.89 8.82 3.85
C LYS A 104 -24.51 8.23 3.54
N THR A 105 -23.89 7.59 4.53
CA THR A 105 -22.59 6.93 4.35
C THR A 105 -22.76 5.52 3.80
N ASN A 106 -23.95 4.92 3.96
CA ASN A 106 -24.25 3.51 3.71
C ASN A 106 -23.42 2.57 4.59
N GLU A 107 -23.20 2.98 5.83
CA GLU A 107 -22.46 2.26 6.89
C GLU A 107 -23.27 2.20 8.20
N GLU A 108 -24.50 2.72 8.21
CA GLU A 108 -25.35 2.88 9.41
C GLU A 108 -25.84 1.53 9.98
N ALA A 109 -25.94 0.52 9.10
CA ALA A 109 -26.29 -0.86 9.44
C ALA A 109 -25.10 -1.69 9.93
N GLU A 110 -23.93 -1.09 10.11
CA GLU A 110 -22.69 -1.79 10.46
C GLU A 110 -22.14 -1.33 11.82
N GLU A 111 -21.45 -2.24 12.49
CA GLU A 111 -20.69 -1.99 13.71
C GLU A 111 -19.20 -1.91 13.38
N GLN A 112 -18.53 -0.88 13.87
CA GLN A 112 -17.09 -0.72 13.70
C GLN A 112 -16.34 -1.55 14.74
N THR A 113 -15.80 -2.70 14.32
CA THR A 113 -15.05 -3.62 15.20
C THR A 113 -13.57 -3.26 15.32
N PHE A 114 -13.05 -2.49 14.37
CA PHE A 114 -11.68 -1.97 14.38
C PHE A 114 -11.61 -0.61 13.68
N LYS A 115 -10.74 0.28 14.19
CA LYS A 115 -10.43 1.57 13.56
C LYS A 115 -8.99 1.96 13.87
N MET A 116 -8.22 2.31 12.84
CA MET A 116 -6.85 2.78 13.04
C MET A 116 -6.37 3.62 11.87
N ARG A 117 -5.50 4.59 12.19
CA ARG A 117 -4.78 5.40 11.20
C ARG A 117 -3.81 4.55 10.39
N ALA A 118 -3.86 4.65 9.07
CA ALA A 118 -2.96 3.92 8.18
C ALA A 118 -2.70 4.66 6.85
N LYS A 119 -1.70 4.17 6.11
CA LYS A 119 -1.46 4.52 4.72
C LYS A 119 -1.59 3.26 3.85
N LEU A 120 -2.40 3.34 2.81
CA LEU A 120 -2.70 2.26 1.87
C LEU A 120 -2.00 2.50 0.53
N PHE A 121 -1.46 1.44 -0.05
CA PHE A 121 -0.83 1.40 -1.35
C PHE A 121 -1.49 0.35 -2.22
N LYS A 122 -1.48 0.56 -3.54
CA LYS A 122 -1.80 -0.47 -4.53
C LYS A 122 -0.55 -0.81 -5.33
N PHE A 123 -0.38 -2.09 -5.66
CA PHE A 123 0.67 -2.52 -6.57
C PHE A 123 0.20 -2.30 -8.01
N ASP A 124 0.93 -1.47 -8.74
CA ASP A 124 0.70 -1.23 -10.16
C ASP A 124 1.45 -2.29 -10.96
N ARG A 125 0.72 -3.14 -11.70
CA ARG A 125 1.31 -4.29 -12.39
C ARG A 125 2.15 -3.89 -13.61
N ASP A 126 1.78 -2.80 -14.27
CA ASP A 126 2.44 -2.33 -15.50
C ASP A 126 3.80 -1.70 -15.18
N SER A 127 3.83 -0.81 -14.19
CA SER A 127 5.06 -0.16 -13.72
C SER A 127 5.83 -0.98 -12.67
N ARG A 128 5.24 -2.06 -12.16
CA ARG A 128 5.81 -2.95 -11.12
C ARG A 128 6.23 -2.20 -9.86
N GLU A 129 5.44 -1.21 -9.45
CA GLU A 129 5.74 -0.36 -8.30
C GLU A 129 4.55 -0.22 -7.34
N TRP A 130 4.84 0.20 -6.11
CA TRP A 130 3.81 0.55 -5.14
C TRP A 130 3.41 2.01 -5.28
N LYS A 131 2.13 2.26 -5.59
CA LYS A 131 1.55 3.61 -5.65
C LYS A 131 0.71 3.89 -4.41
N GLU A 132 0.85 5.07 -3.82
CA GLU A 132 -0.01 5.49 -2.72
C GLU A 132 -1.46 5.54 -3.20
N ARG A 133 -2.33 4.80 -2.50
CA ARG A 133 -3.76 4.77 -2.81
C ARG A 133 -4.55 5.71 -1.90
N GLY A 134 -4.17 5.84 -0.63
CA GLY A 134 -4.79 6.77 0.30
C GLY A 134 -4.21 6.74 1.72
N THR A 135 -4.37 7.84 2.44
CA THR A 135 -4.04 7.97 3.86
C THR A 135 -5.30 8.36 4.63
N GLY A 136 -5.58 7.68 5.74
CA GLY A 136 -6.82 7.86 6.50
C GLY A 136 -7.02 6.78 7.56
N ASP A 137 -8.26 6.64 8.04
CA ASP A 137 -8.63 5.59 8.99
C ASP A 137 -9.10 4.34 8.23
N VAL A 138 -8.41 3.22 8.43
CA VAL A 138 -8.92 1.90 8.04
C VAL A 138 -9.90 1.42 9.10
N ARG A 139 -11.05 0.90 8.66
CA ARG A 139 -12.09 0.36 9.52
C ARG A 139 -12.49 -1.04 9.09
N LEU A 140 -12.76 -1.90 10.07
CA LEU A 140 -13.46 -3.16 9.85
C LEU A 140 -14.90 -2.97 10.31
N LEU A 141 -15.84 -3.14 9.38
CA LEU A 141 -17.26 -2.88 9.58
C LEU A 141 -18.03 -4.19 9.47
N LYS A 142 -18.67 -4.61 10.56
CA LYS A 142 -19.47 -5.83 10.65
C LYS A 142 -20.94 -5.50 10.49
N HIS A 143 -21.59 -6.06 9.48
CA HIS A 143 -23.01 -5.80 9.24
C HIS A 143 -23.88 -6.42 10.33
N LYS A 144 -24.84 -5.67 10.88
CA LYS A 144 -25.66 -6.11 12.02
C LYS A 144 -26.56 -7.31 11.72
N GLU A 145 -27.06 -7.42 10.49
CA GLU A 145 -27.98 -8.51 10.08
C GLU A 145 -27.23 -9.77 9.63
N ASN A 146 -26.44 -9.67 8.55
CA ASN A 146 -25.73 -10.84 7.99
C ASN A 146 -24.38 -11.16 8.67
N SER A 147 -23.94 -10.35 9.64
CA SER A 147 -22.68 -10.51 10.37
C SER A 147 -21.39 -10.50 9.54
N LYS A 148 -21.46 -10.23 8.24
CA LYS A 148 -20.27 -10.16 7.38
C LYS A 148 -19.47 -8.90 7.67
N THR A 149 -18.15 -9.07 7.77
CA THR A 149 -17.22 -7.97 7.99
C THR A 149 -16.55 -7.54 6.68
N ARG A 150 -16.55 -6.23 6.39
CA ARG A 150 -15.79 -5.62 5.28
C ARG A 150 -14.74 -4.63 5.79
N LEU A 151 -13.70 -4.43 4.99
CA LEU A 151 -12.71 -3.40 5.18
C LEU A 151 -13.14 -2.16 4.39
N VAL A 152 -13.24 -1.01 5.06
CA VAL A 152 -13.49 0.29 4.45
C VAL A 152 -12.43 1.28 4.89
N MET A 153 -11.84 2.01 3.94
CA MET A 153 -10.90 3.10 4.21
C MET A 153 -11.24 4.31 3.36
N ARG A 154 -11.21 5.51 3.97
CA ARG A 154 -11.45 6.79 3.30
C ARG A 154 -10.24 7.69 3.43
N ARG A 155 -9.96 8.47 2.39
CA ARG A 155 -8.87 9.46 2.39
C ARG A 155 -9.24 10.65 3.28
N ASP A 156 -8.25 11.19 3.97
CA ASP A 156 -8.39 12.44 4.70
C ASP A 156 -8.89 13.57 3.80
N LYS A 157 -9.62 14.51 4.40
CA LYS A 157 -10.16 15.75 3.81
C LYS A 157 -11.20 15.51 2.71
N THR A 158 -10.89 14.68 1.72
CA THR A 158 -11.77 14.37 0.58
C THR A 158 -12.84 13.35 0.91
N LEU A 159 -12.65 12.52 1.95
CA LEU A 159 -13.55 11.44 2.37
C LEU A 159 -13.87 10.39 1.28
N LYS A 160 -13.15 10.44 0.15
CA LYS A 160 -13.25 9.45 -0.93
C LYS A 160 -12.78 8.09 -0.43
N VAL A 161 -13.55 7.06 -0.75
CA VAL A 161 -13.19 5.67 -0.45
C VAL A 161 -11.92 5.30 -1.23
N CYS A 162 -11.00 4.59 -0.59
CA CYS A 162 -9.77 4.07 -1.19
C CYS A 162 -9.56 2.57 -0.93
N ALA A 163 -10.43 1.93 -0.15
CA ALA A 163 -10.61 0.49 -0.10
C ALA A 163 -12.03 0.18 0.36
N ASN A 164 -12.66 -0.80 -0.26
CA ASN A 164 -13.98 -1.32 0.09
C ASN A 164 -14.11 -2.75 -0.45
N HIS A 165 -13.92 -3.73 0.42
CA HIS A 165 -14.05 -5.15 0.07
C HIS A 165 -14.38 -5.97 1.31
N TYR A 166 -15.07 -7.09 1.14
CA TYR A 166 -15.25 -8.07 2.22
C TYR A 166 -13.91 -8.67 2.63
N ILE A 167 -13.78 -9.01 3.91
CA ILE A 167 -12.70 -9.90 4.36
C ILE A 167 -13.13 -11.33 4.03
N VAL A 168 -12.42 -12.01 3.17
CA VAL A 168 -12.78 -13.37 2.73
C VAL A 168 -11.75 -14.41 3.22
N PRO A 169 -12.15 -15.70 3.38
CA PRO A 169 -11.29 -16.72 3.99
C PRO A 169 -9.97 -16.98 3.26
N ASP A 170 -9.95 -16.77 1.95
CA ASP A 170 -8.79 -16.97 1.08
C ASP A 170 -7.77 -15.82 1.11
N MET A 171 -8.11 -14.68 1.74
CA MET A 171 -7.16 -13.57 1.91
C MET A 171 -5.98 -13.97 2.80
N LYS A 172 -4.75 -13.65 2.37
CA LYS A 172 -3.56 -13.91 3.18
C LYS A 172 -2.78 -12.63 3.44
N LEU A 173 -2.79 -12.17 4.71
CA LEU A 173 -1.87 -11.13 5.14
C LEU A 173 -0.44 -11.68 5.17
N SER A 174 0.42 -11.08 4.35
CA SER A 174 1.84 -11.40 4.26
C SER A 174 2.67 -10.20 4.72
N PRO A 175 3.78 -10.40 5.45
CA PRO A 175 4.65 -9.29 5.83
C PRO A 175 5.26 -8.66 4.57
N ASN A 176 5.44 -7.34 4.58
CA ASN A 176 6.17 -6.66 3.52
C ASN A 176 7.68 -6.72 3.80
N VAL A 177 8.51 -7.05 2.81
CA VAL A 177 9.96 -7.14 3.00
C VAL A 177 10.52 -5.77 3.38
N GLY A 178 11.34 -5.75 4.43
CA GLY A 178 11.92 -4.52 4.97
C GLY A 178 10.97 -3.65 5.79
N SER A 179 9.78 -4.15 6.16
CA SER A 179 8.88 -3.44 7.08
C SER A 179 8.27 -4.36 8.13
N ASP A 180 8.41 -3.98 9.40
CA ASP A 180 7.79 -4.59 10.58
C ASP A 180 6.38 -4.06 10.89
N ARG A 181 5.93 -3.06 10.12
CA ARG A 181 4.69 -2.29 10.34
C ARG A 181 3.79 -2.25 9.10
N SER A 182 3.98 -3.18 8.17
CA SER A 182 3.19 -3.26 6.94
C SER A 182 2.73 -4.68 6.62
N TRP A 183 1.51 -4.80 6.09
CA TRP A 183 0.94 -6.06 5.60
C TRP A 183 0.51 -5.93 4.14
N VAL A 184 0.60 -7.02 3.40
CA VAL A 184 0.21 -7.15 2.00
C VAL A 184 -0.86 -8.24 1.84
N TRP A 185 -1.88 -7.99 1.03
CA TRP A 185 -2.88 -9.01 0.66
C TRP A 185 -3.43 -8.75 -0.75
N ASN A 186 -4.16 -9.74 -1.28
CA ASN A 186 -4.92 -9.59 -2.51
C ASN A 186 -6.41 -9.50 -2.17
N ALA A 187 -7.10 -8.49 -2.70
CA ALA A 187 -8.55 -8.39 -2.69
C ALA A 187 -9.05 -8.68 -4.10
N ALA A 188 -9.86 -9.73 -4.28
CA ALA A 188 -10.36 -10.11 -5.60
C ALA A 188 -11.43 -9.17 -6.16
N ALA A 189 -12.16 -8.49 -5.27
CA ALA A 189 -13.32 -7.65 -5.60
C ALA A 189 -13.34 -6.39 -4.71
N ASP A 190 -12.38 -5.49 -4.89
CA ASP A 190 -12.42 -4.15 -4.30
C ASP A 190 -13.27 -3.20 -5.15
N VAL A 191 -14.28 -2.59 -4.54
CA VAL A 191 -15.26 -1.73 -5.23
C VAL A 191 -15.06 -0.25 -4.92
N SER A 192 -13.87 0.16 -4.48
CA SER A 192 -13.64 1.56 -4.07
C SER A 192 -13.59 2.57 -5.22
N GLU A 193 -13.44 2.10 -6.46
CA GLU A 193 -13.43 2.93 -7.68
C GLU A 193 -14.66 2.68 -8.57
N GLY A 194 -15.66 1.94 -8.08
CA GLY A 194 -16.90 1.63 -8.82
C GLY A 194 -17.12 0.12 -8.93
N GLU A 195 -16.75 -0.44 -10.09
CA GLU A 195 -16.88 -1.88 -10.35
C GLU A 195 -15.90 -2.72 -9.52
N PRO A 196 -16.18 -4.01 -9.29
CA PRO A 196 -15.27 -4.90 -8.58
C PRO A 196 -13.95 -5.10 -9.34
N GLU A 197 -12.83 -4.79 -8.69
CA GLU A 197 -11.50 -4.99 -9.26
C GLU A 197 -10.59 -5.82 -8.35
N ALA A 198 -9.76 -6.66 -8.97
CA ALA A 198 -8.71 -7.38 -8.27
C ALA A 198 -7.53 -6.43 -7.96
N GLN A 199 -7.25 -6.23 -6.68
CA GLN A 199 -6.22 -5.32 -6.19
C GLN A 199 -5.23 -6.05 -5.29
N THR A 200 -3.93 -5.84 -5.54
CA THR A 200 -2.87 -6.22 -4.60
C THR A 200 -2.56 -5.00 -3.73
N LEU A 201 -2.90 -5.09 -2.44
CA LEU A 201 -2.88 -3.97 -1.52
C LEU A 201 -1.79 -4.15 -0.47
N ALA A 202 -1.15 -3.04 -0.10
CA ALA A 202 -0.29 -2.98 1.07
C ALA A 202 -0.76 -1.88 2.01
N ILE A 203 -0.79 -2.15 3.30
CA ILE A 203 -1.15 -1.17 4.33
C ILE A 203 0.01 -1.00 5.30
N ARG A 204 0.31 0.24 5.67
CA ARG A 204 1.37 0.61 6.61
C ARG A 204 0.78 1.37 7.79
N PHE A 205 1.22 1.01 8.99
CA PHE A 205 0.84 1.64 10.24
C PHE A 205 1.98 2.47 10.83
N ALA A 206 1.69 3.22 11.89
CA ALA A 206 2.69 4.06 12.56
C ALA A 206 3.86 3.24 13.13
N ASN A 207 3.57 2.10 13.76
CA ASN A 207 4.53 1.22 14.42
C ASN A 207 4.12 -0.25 14.25
N SER A 208 5.00 -1.17 14.69
CA SER A 208 4.76 -2.61 14.57
C SER A 208 3.59 -3.09 15.44
N GLU A 209 3.42 -2.53 16.64
CA GLU A 209 2.30 -2.86 17.53
C GLU A 209 0.93 -2.63 16.85
N ASN A 210 0.74 -1.44 16.26
CA ASN A 210 -0.45 -1.10 15.50
C ASN A 210 -0.69 -2.04 14.32
N ALA A 211 0.38 -2.43 13.62
CA ALA A 211 0.28 -3.38 12.53
C ALA A 211 -0.17 -4.77 13.02
N ASN A 212 0.30 -5.21 14.18
CA ASN A 212 -0.10 -6.49 14.77
C ASN A 212 -1.55 -6.45 15.26
N LEU A 213 -2.00 -5.36 15.89
CA LEU A 213 -3.40 -5.17 16.27
C LEU A 213 -4.34 -5.23 15.06
N PHE A 214 -3.96 -4.62 13.93
CA PHE A 214 -4.71 -4.76 12.69
C PHE A 214 -4.74 -6.20 12.20
N LYS A 215 -3.61 -6.90 12.19
CA LYS A 215 -3.54 -8.30 11.75
C LYS A 215 -4.43 -9.20 12.60
N GLU A 216 -4.41 -9.02 13.92
CA GLU A 216 -5.28 -9.78 14.84
C GLU A 216 -6.76 -9.54 14.53
N ALA A 217 -7.17 -8.27 14.40
CA ALA A 217 -8.54 -7.92 14.05
C ALA A 217 -8.96 -8.44 12.67
N PHE A 218 -8.07 -8.39 11.69
CA PHE A 218 -8.31 -8.89 10.33
C PHE A 218 -8.48 -10.41 10.31
N ILE A 219 -7.59 -11.16 10.97
CA ILE A 219 -7.67 -12.63 11.05
C ILE A 219 -8.93 -13.05 11.81
N LYS A 220 -9.28 -12.36 12.90
CA LYS A 220 -10.54 -12.60 13.61
C LYS A 220 -11.75 -12.41 12.69
N ALA A 221 -11.81 -11.29 11.97
CA ALA A 221 -12.89 -11.01 11.02
C ALA A 221 -12.94 -12.04 9.88
N GLN A 222 -11.78 -12.52 9.41
CA GLN A 222 -11.67 -13.57 8.41
C GLN A 222 -12.29 -14.89 8.89
N GLN A 223 -11.93 -15.34 10.09
CA GLN A 223 -12.47 -16.56 10.69
C GLN A 223 -13.98 -16.47 10.93
N GLU A 224 -14.46 -15.32 11.41
CA GLU A 224 -15.90 -15.08 11.59
C GLU A 224 -16.65 -15.12 10.24
N ASN A 225 -16.04 -14.56 9.19
CA ASN A 225 -16.64 -14.54 7.86
C ASN A 225 -16.62 -15.92 7.17
N GLU A 226 -15.63 -16.77 7.41
CA GLU A 226 -15.55 -18.12 6.84
C GLU A 226 -16.80 -18.95 7.11
N ALA A 227 -17.31 -18.90 8.34
CA ALA A 227 -18.54 -19.57 8.74
C ALA A 227 -19.82 -18.99 8.08
N LEU A 228 -19.74 -17.81 7.47
CA LEU A 228 -20.85 -17.11 6.84
C LEU A 228 -20.86 -17.24 5.32
N PHE A 229 -19.68 -17.32 4.70
CA PHE A 229 -19.56 -17.54 3.26
C PHE A 229 -19.88 -18.98 2.87
N THR A 230 -19.54 -19.95 3.71
CA THR A 230 -19.89 -21.38 3.51
C THR A 230 -21.39 -21.65 3.59
N LYS A 231 -22.11 -20.98 4.50
CA LYS A 231 -23.57 -21.15 4.68
C LYS A 231 -24.45 -20.62 3.56
N GLN A 232 -23.88 -19.89 2.60
CA GLN A 232 -24.64 -19.27 1.50
C GLN A 232 -24.57 -20.06 0.19
N GLU A 233 -23.71 -21.08 0.13
CA GLU A 233 -23.57 -21.98 -1.03
C GLU A 233 -24.47 -23.23 -0.94
N ASP A 234 -25.10 -23.44 0.22
CA ASP A 234 -26.12 -24.47 0.49
C ASP A 234 -27.55 -23.90 0.41
#